data_AF-A0A936M259-F1
#
_entry.id   AF-A0A936M259-F1
#
_cell.length_a   1.000
_cell.length_b   1.000
_cell.length_c   1.000
_cell.angle_alpha   90.00
_cell.angle_beta   90.00
_cell.angle_gamma   90.00
#
_symmetry.space_group_name_H-M   'P 1'
#
loop_
_entity.id
_entity.type
_entity.pdbx_description
1 polymer ?
#
loop_
_entity_poly.entity_id
_entity_poly.type
_entity_poly.pdbx_seq_one_letter_code
_entity_poly.pdbx_strand_id
1 'polypeptide(L)'
;MAPPLPNAARVAALFAAAERDWQAFLGQRTGFHTYVHADWAGALPVLRALRPRADSFLEFGSGLGVITILADLIGYDAYGIELDPWLHARSLGPRRRHREPRGVRARLVRA
;
A
#
# COMPACT_ATOMS: atom_id res chain seq x y z
N MET A 1 -21.72 -7.36 6.01
CA MET A 1 -20.84 -8.52 5.78
C MET A 1 -19.48 -8.00 5.32
N ALA A 2 -18.39 -8.32 6.02
CA ALA A 2 -17.05 -7.89 5.60
C ALA A 2 -16.71 -8.50 4.23
N PRO A 3 -16.01 -7.78 3.34
CA PRO A 3 -15.64 -8.34 2.04
C PRO A 3 -14.74 -9.57 2.23
N PRO A 4 -14.80 -10.56 1.30
CA PRO A 4 -13.92 -11.71 1.32
C PRO A 4 -12.46 -11.25 1.26
N LEU A 5 -11.60 -12.00 1.94
CA LEU A 5 -10.19 -11.67 2.03
C LEU A 5 -9.54 -11.57 0.65
N PRO A 6 -8.58 -10.65 0.46
CA PRO A 6 -7.78 -10.64 -0.75
C PRO A 6 -7.07 -11.99 -0.90
N ASN A 7 -7.07 -12.51 -2.12
CA ASN A 7 -6.37 -13.74 -2.48
C ASN A 7 -4.90 -13.65 -2.01
N ALA A 8 -4.40 -14.67 -1.30
CA ALA A 8 -3.03 -14.72 -0.79
C ALA A 8 -1.98 -14.53 -1.90
N ALA A 9 -2.20 -15.09 -3.09
CA ALA A 9 -1.33 -14.88 -4.25
C ALA A 9 -1.35 -13.42 -4.73
N ARG A 10 -2.49 -12.73 -4.63
CA ARG A 10 -2.59 -11.29 -4.95
C ARG A 10 -1.81 -10.44 -3.95
N VAL A 11 -1.88 -10.77 -2.66
CA VAL A 11 -1.10 -10.09 -1.61
C VAL A 11 0.40 -10.35 -1.80
N ALA A 12 0.79 -11.60 -2.05
CA ALA A 12 2.19 -11.95 -2.32
C ALA A 12 2.74 -11.23 -3.57
N ALA A 13 1.94 -11.13 -4.64
CA ALA A 13 2.32 -10.40 -5.85
C ALA A 13 2.50 -8.89 -5.59
N LEU A 14 1.64 -8.29 -4.76
CA LEU A 14 1.77 -6.90 -4.33
C LEU A 14 3.09 -6.69 -3.57
N PHE A 15 3.38 -7.55 -2.59
CA PHE A 15 4.61 -7.47 -1.80
C PHE A 15 5.86 -7.65 -2.66
N ALA A 16 5.88 -8.66 -3.52
CA ALA A 16 7.02 -8.91 -4.40
C ALA A 16 7.25 -7.74 -5.37
N ALA A 17 6.19 -7.10 -5.88
CA ALA A 17 6.32 -5.94 -6.74
C ALA A 17 6.89 -4.73 -5.99
N ALA A 18 6.35 -4.44 -4.82
CA ALA A 18 6.79 -3.32 -4.04
C ALA A 18 8.20 -3.52 -3.47
N GLU A 19 8.61 -4.74 -3.12
CA GLU A 19 9.98 -5.03 -2.71
C GLU A 19 10.99 -4.70 -3.83
N ARG A 20 10.67 -5.04 -5.09
CA ARG A 20 11.53 -4.67 -6.23
C ARG A 20 11.66 -3.16 -6.39
N ASP A 21 10.56 -2.42 -6.27
CA ASP A 21 10.60 -0.96 -6.33
C ASP A 21 11.32 -0.37 -5.11
N TRP A 22 11.19 -0.96 -3.93
CA TRP A 22 11.92 -0.54 -2.73
C TRP A 22 13.43 -0.70 -2.90
N GLN A 23 13.90 -1.84 -3.42
CA GLN A 23 15.32 -2.05 -3.71
C GLN A 23 15.84 -1.05 -4.76
N ALA A 24 15.04 -0.75 -5.78
CA ALA A 24 15.39 0.27 -6.77
C ALA A 24 15.49 1.68 -6.16
N PHE A 25 14.60 2.01 -5.21
CA PHE A 25 14.66 3.28 -4.46
C PHE A 25 15.94 3.40 -3.64
N LEU A 26 16.29 2.33 -2.90
CA LEU A 26 17.53 2.27 -2.11
C LEU A 26 18.76 2.44 -3.00
N GLY A 27 18.80 1.78 -4.16
CA GLY A 27 19.92 1.89 -5.09
C GLY A 27 20.13 3.29 -5.68
N GLN A 28 19.14 4.17 -5.63
CA GLN A 28 19.24 5.56 -6.10
C GLN A 28 19.67 6.54 -5.02
N ARG A 29 19.65 6.14 -3.74
CA ARG A 29 20.00 7.00 -2.62
C ARG A 29 21.38 6.63 -2.08
N THR A 30 22.32 7.57 -2.16
CA THR A 30 23.62 7.44 -1.50
C THR A 30 23.55 8.05 -0.10
N GLY A 31 23.90 7.27 0.93
CA GLY A 31 23.96 7.73 2.31
C GLY A 31 22.67 7.50 3.12
N PHE A 32 22.61 8.10 4.30
CA PHE A 32 21.47 7.95 5.22
C PHE A 32 20.20 8.57 4.64
N HIS A 33 19.07 7.86 4.76
CA HIS A 33 17.74 8.41 4.52
C HIS A 33 16.84 8.21 5.74
N THR A 34 16.02 9.21 6.04
CA THR A 34 15.07 9.21 7.17
C THR A 34 13.82 8.34 6.93
N TYR A 35 13.73 7.71 5.77
CA TYR A 35 12.59 6.87 5.41
C TYR A 35 12.82 5.42 5.86
N VAL A 36 11.94 4.91 6.71
CA VAL A 36 11.91 3.51 7.14
C VAL A 36 10.69 2.84 6.52
N HIS A 37 10.93 1.75 5.82
CA HIS A 37 9.88 1.01 5.15
C HIS A 37 9.06 0.17 6.14
N ALA A 38 7.73 0.18 5.99
CA ALA A 38 6.83 -0.50 6.91
C ALA A 38 6.84 -2.04 6.72
N ASP A 39 6.58 -2.78 7.80
CA ASP A 39 6.28 -4.21 7.74
C ASP A 39 4.84 -4.44 7.26
N TRP A 40 4.69 -4.64 5.95
CA TRP A 40 3.38 -4.85 5.32
C TRP A 40 2.69 -6.14 5.79
N ALA A 41 3.45 -7.20 6.07
CA ALA A 41 2.92 -8.47 6.50
C ALA A 41 2.37 -8.35 7.93
N GLY A 42 3.09 -7.64 8.80
CA GLY A 42 2.64 -7.28 10.15
C GLY A 42 1.45 -6.32 10.17
N ALA A 43 1.33 -5.42 9.20
CA ALA A 43 0.23 -4.46 9.13
C ALA A 43 -1.14 -5.11 8.81
N LEU A 44 -1.18 -6.11 7.92
CA LEU A 44 -2.43 -6.75 7.48
C LEU A 44 -3.32 -7.30 8.63
N PRO A 45 -2.83 -8.09 9.60
CA PRO A 45 -3.66 -8.58 10.69
C PRO A 45 -4.20 -7.44 11.56
N VAL A 46 -3.43 -6.37 11.78
CA VAL A 46 -3.87 -5.19 12.54
C VAL A 46 -5.00 -4.47 11.83
N LEU A 47 -4.83 -4.19 10.53
CA LEU A 47 -5.88 -3.57 9.71
C LEU A 47 -7.17 -4.41 9.71
N ARG A 48 -7.06 -5.74 9.65
CA ARG A 48 -8.22 -6.63 9.73
C ARG A 48 -8.94 -6.56 11.06
N ALA A 49 -8.19 -6.53 12.17
CA ALA A 49 -8.77 -6.44 13.51
C ALA A 49 -9.51 -5.11 13.72
N LEU A 50 -9.01 -4.02 13.11
CA LEU A 50 -9.61 -2.70 13.22
C LEU A 50 -10.76 -2.45 12.22
N ARG A 51 -10.88 -3.25 11.15
CA ARG A 51 -11.88 -3.00 10.09
C ARG A 51 -13.32 -2.87 10.59
N PRO A 52 -13.81 -3.66 11.56
CA PRO A 52 -15.18 -3.48 12.06
C PRO A 52 -15.44 -2.14 12.77
N ARG A 53 -14.38 -1.39 13.12
CA ARG A 53 -14.46 -0.17 13.95
C ARG A 53 -14.28 1.13 13.15
N ALA A 54 -13.91 1.04 11.88
CA ALA A 54 -13.66 2.21 11.04
C ALA A 54 -13.88 1.88 9.57
N ASP A 55 -14.43 2.84 8.82
CA ASP A 55 -14.72 2.69 7.40
C ASP A 55 -13.67 3.33 6.49
N SER A 56 -12.96 4.35 6.97
CA SER A 56 -11.91 5.04 6.23
C SER A 56 -10.52 4.72 6.79
N PHE A 57 -9.52 4.74 5.90
CA PHE A 57 -8.12 4.56 6.26
C PHE A 57 -7.28 5.67 5.63
N LEU A 58 -6.44 6.33 6.44
CA LEU A 58 -5.52 7.37 5.98
C LEU A 58 -4.09 7.00 6.40
N GLU A 59 -3.19 6.94 5.42
CA GLU A 59 -1.76 6.70 5.62
C GLU A 59 -0.96 7.96 5.31
N PHE A 60 -0.24 8.47 6.31
CA PHE A 60 0.74 9.54 6.15
C PHE A 60 2.12 8.94 5.87
N GLY A 61 2.78 9.36 4.79
CA GLY A 61 4.04 8.75 4.35
C GLY A 61 3.82 7.38 3.73
N SER A 62 2.86 7.29 2.80
CA SER A 62 2.40 6.01 2.23
C SER A 62 3.42 5.30 1.35
N GLY A 63 4.50 5.97 0.93
CA GLY A 63 5.57 5.42 0.11
C GLY A 63 5.07 4.77 -1.17
N LEU A 64 5.28 3.46 -1.29
CA LEU A 64 4.80 2.65 -2.41
C LEU A 64 3.30 2.32 -2.36
N GLY A 65 2.60 2.78 -1.31
CA GLY A 65 1.16 2.67 -1.14
C GLY A 65 0.66 1.29 -0.76
N VAL A 66 1.54 0.37 -0.34
CA VAL A 66 1.16 -1.04 -0.11
C VAL A 66 0.14 -1.19 1.01
N ILE A 67 0.33 -0.52 2.15
CA ILE A 67 -0.62 -0.60 3.27
C ILE A 67 -1.94 0.06 2.89
N THR A 68 -1.91 1.23 2.24
CA THR A 68 -3.11 1.85 1.66
C THR A 68 -3.86 0.89 0.71
N ILE A 69 -3.16 0.19 -0.18
CA ILE A 69 -3.75 -0.78 -1.09
C ILE A 69 -4.32 -1.99 -0.31
N LEU A 70 -3.61 -2.50 0.70
CA LEU A 70 -4.13 -3.57 1.56
C LEU A 70 -5.41 -3.15 2.29
N ALA A 71 -5.46 -1.93 2.81
CA ALA A 71 -6.63 -1.38 3.48
C ALA A 71 -7.84 -1.33 2.52
N ASP A 72 -7.65 -0.85 1.30
CA ASP A 72 -8.71 -0.85 0.28
C ASP A 72 -9.18 -2.28 -0.08
N LEU A 73 -8.25 -3.22 -0.21
CA LEU A 73 -8.54 -4.63 -0.52
C LEU A 73 -9.40 -5.32 0.53
N ILE A 74 -9.27 -4.93 1.81
CA ILE A 74 -10.09 -5.43 2.92
C ILE A 74 -11.31 -4.53 3.20
N GLY A 75 -11.57 -3.54 2.34
CA GLY A 75 -12.81 -2.78 2.29
C GLY A 75 -12.82 -1.46 3.04
N TYR A 76 -11.67 -0.87 3.35
CA TYR A 76 -11.60 0.53 3.77
C TYR A 76 -11.78 1.47 2.57
N ASP A 77 -12.32 2.66 2.80
CA ASP A 77 -12.12 3.80 1.92
C ASP A 77 -10.73 4.39 2.17
N ALA A 78 -9.74 3.95 1.37
CA ALA A 78 -8.32 4.15 1.69
C ALA A 78 -7.68 5.33 0.94
N TYR A 79 -6.88 6.10 1.67
CA TYR A 79 -6.13 7.27 1.20
C TYR A 79 -4.67 7.15 1.66
N GLY A 80 -3.73 7.38 0.75
CA GLY A 80 -2.30 7.44 1.07
C GLY A 80 -1.72 8.76 0.58
N ILE A 81 -0.97 9.43 1.46
CA ILE A 81 -0.29 10.70 1.18
C ILE A 81 1.22 10.43 1.15
N GLU A 82 1.90 10.85 0.08
CA GLU A 82 3.35 10.72 -0.06
C GLU A 82 3.98 12.03 -0.55
N LEU A 83 5.14 12.40 0.00
CA LEU A 83 5.87 13.61 -0.36
C LEU A 83 6.95 13.33 -1.42
N ASP A 84 7.60 12.18 -1.33
CA ASP A 84 8.65 11.78 -2.25
C ASP A 84 8.06 11.48 -3.64
N PRO A 85 8.46 12.24 -4.68
CA PRO A 85 7.87 12.11 -6.01
C PRO A 85 8.18 10.76 -6.67
N TRP A 86 9.30 10.13 -6.33
CA TRP A 86 9.68 8.85 -6.89
C TRP A 86 8.82 7.73 -6.33
N LEU A 87 8.65 7.70 -5.00
CA LEU A 87 7.79 6.73 -4.32
C LEU A 87 6.33 6.90 -4.76
N HIS A 88 5.84 8.15 -4.82
CA HIS A 88 4.48 8.44 -5.29
C HIS A 88 4.26 7.93 -6.72
N ALA A 89 5.16 8.23 -7.65
CA ALA A 89 5.01 7.78 -9.04
C ALA A 89 4.97 6.24 -9.16
N ARG A 90 5.79 5.54 -8.37
CA ARG A 90 5.83 4.08 -8.35
C ARG A 90 4.60 3.46 -7.71
N SER A 91 4.03 4.08 -6.69
CA SER A 91 2.81 3.62 -6.01
C SER A 91 1.60 3.45 -6.96
N LEU A 92 1.55 4.21 -8.05
CA LEU A 92 0.48 4.15 -9.05
C LEU A 92 0.50 2.86 -9.89
N GLY A 93 1.67 2.20 -10.03
CA GLY A 93 1.83 0.97 -10.79
C GLY A 93 1.08 -0.20 -10.17
N PRO A 94 1.43 -0.62 -8.93
CA PRO A 94 0.71 -1.65 -8.19
C PRO A 94 -0.79 -1.37 -8.11
N ARG A 95 -1.21 -0.13 -7.81
CA ARG A 95 -2.62 0.28 -7.81
C ARG A 95 -3.34 -0.10 -9.10
N ARG A 96 -2.75 0.19 -10.26
CA ARG A 96 -3.33 -0.12 -11.59
C ARG A 96 -3.42 -1.62 -11.85
N ARG A 97 -2.42 -2.41 -11.44
CA ARG A 97 -2.40 -3.87 -11.67
C ARG A 97 -3.46 -4.62 -10.87
N HIS A 98 -3.89 -4.06 -9.75
CA HIS A 98 -4.87 -4.69 -8.87
C HIS A 98 -6.29 -4.15 -9.09
N ARG A 99 -6.64 -3.68 -10.29
CA ARG A 99 -7.92 -2.98 -10.56
C ARG A 99 -9.12 -3.88 -10.94
N GLU A 100 -9.03 -5.20 -11.02
CA GLU A 100 -10.18 -6.10 -11.34
C GLU A 100 -10.08 -7.46 -10.61
N PRO A 101 -11.19 -8.20 -10.31
CA PRO A 101 -12.62 -7.91 -10.59
C PRO A 101 -13.34 -7.13 -9.47
N ARG A 102 -12.68 -6.93 -8.32
CA ARG A 102 -13.03 -5.89 -7.33
C ARG A 102 -11.81 -4.99 -7.21
N GLY A 103 -11.78 -3.98 -8.05
CA GLY A 103 -10.60 -3.16 -8.27
C GLY A 103 -10.16 -2.37 -7.06
N VAL A 104 -8.84 -2.21 -6.93
CA VAL A 104 -8.26 -1.31 -5.95
C VAL A 104 -8.70 0.12 -6.23
N ARG A 105 -9.37 0.75 -5.27
CA ARG A 105 -9.86 2.15 -5.33
C ARG A 105 -9.02 3.12 -4.51
N ALA A 106 -8.04 2.61 -3.76
CA ALA A 106 -7.05 3.38 -3.00
C ALA A 106 -6.64 4.68 -3.71
N ARG A 107 -6.76 5.82 -3.04
CA ARG A 107 -6.36 7.12 -3.58
C ARG A 107 -4.97 7.48 -3.03
N LEU A 108 -3.98 7.41 -3.92
CA LEU A 108 -2.60 7.77 -3.63
C LEU A 108 -2.35 9.19 -4.15
N VAL A 109 -2.14 10.11 -3.22
CA VAL A 109 -2.06 11.55 -3.46
C VAL A 109 -0.65 12.01 -3.11
N ARG A 110 -0.09 12.89 -3.93
CA ARG A 110 1.15 13.57 -3.61
C ARG A 110 0.82 14.83 -2.82
N ALA A 111 1.47 15.03 -1.67
CA ALA A 111 1.36 16.26 -0.90
C ALA A 111 2.21 17.39 -1.49
#